data_AF-I4AKR5-F1
#
_entry.id   AF-I4AKR5-F1
#
_cell.length_a   1.000
_cell.length_b   1.000
_cell.length_c   1.000
_cell.angle_alpha   90.00
_cell.angle_beta   90.00
_cell.angle_gamma   90.00
#
_symmetry.space_group_name_H-M   'P 1'
#
loop_
_entity.id
_entity.type
_entity.pdbx_description
1 polymer ?
#
loop_
_entity_poly.entity_id
_entity_poly.type
_entity_poly.pdbx_seq_one_letter_code
_entity_poly.pdbx_strand_id
1 'polypeptide(L)'
;MKTLINKNFYFIVILFTCFLSSCTPTTENELKKWEVNKNTINELKVGYPTFSSLLESDFEKMQAKWEESQKITDEEKKAEEMNQINNLFYSGYIQDLFSVNSRLEEIEEQKQKINGLKMTDSKRERADEEIEEANEKVGMVKQLLSQKINDQAAATEIAEEAKSELIAIIAALNTVIKTSKKKKKK
;
A
#
# COMPACT_ATOMS: atom_id res chain seq x y z
N MET A 1 -42.57 -37.43 32.39
CA MET A 1 -42.94 -36.44 31.35
C MET A 1 -41.63 -35.98 30.68
N LYS A 2 -41.44 -36.29 29.38
CA LYS A 2 -40.43 -35.78 28.41
C LYS A 2 -38.93 -36.01 28.75
N THR A 3 -38.25 -37.04 28.22
CA THR A 3 -37.55 -37.17 26.91
C THR A 3 -36.27 -36.34 26.69
N LEU A 4 -35.18 -37.08 26.44
CA LEU A 4 -34.09 -36.85 25.45
C LEU A 4 -33.18 -35.63 25.71
N ILE A 5 -31.85 -35.67 25.55
CA ILE A 5 -31.07 -36.05 24.35
C ILE A 5 -29.61 -36.34 24.77
N ASN A 6 -29.12 -37.52 24.40
CA ASN A 6 -27.69 -37.83 24.24
C ASN A 6 -27.15 -37.05 23.03
N LYS A 7 -26.04 -36.32 23.15
CA LYS A 7 -25.22 -35.94 21.98
C LYS A 7 -23.73 -35.99 22.33
N ASN A 8 -23.08 -37.03 21.82
CA ASN A 8 -21.66 -37.13 21.57
C ASN A 8 -21.13 -35.82 21.00
N PHE A 9 -20.28 -35.11 21.73
CA PHE A 9 -19.49 -34.02 21.18
C PHE A 9 -18.10 -34.56 20.88
N TYR A 10 -17.94 -35.05 19.65
CA TYR A 10 -16.63 -35.40 19.10
C TYR A 10 -15.75 -34.14 19.12
N PHE A 11 -14.76 -34.13 20.00
CA PHE A 11 -13.70 -33.13 20.02
C PHE A 11 -12.70 -33.49 18.90
N ILE A 12 -13.01 -33.04 17.68
CA ILE A 12 -12.06 -33.11 16.56
C ILE A 12 -11.06 -31.97 16.74
N VAL A 13 -9.89 -32.32 17.29
CA VAL A 13 -8.69 -31.47 17.22
C VAL A 13 -8.14 -31.60 15.79
N ILE A 14 -8.60 -30.73 14.88
CA ILE A 14 -7.87 -30.49 13.63
C ILE A 14 -6.66 -29.64 14.00
N LEU A 15 -5.54 -30.33 14.14
CA LEU A 15 -4.21 -29.76 14.10
C LEU A 15 -4.02 -29.14 12.71
N PHE A 16 -4.35 -27.85 12.60
CA PHE A 16 -4.11 -27.06 11.39
C PHE A 16 -2.61 -26.73 11.35
N THR A 17 -1.84 -27.70 10.86
CA THR A 17 -0.42 -27.53 10.53
C THR A 17 -0.35 -26.42 9.48
N CYS A 18 0.24 -25.28 9.86
CA CYS A 18 0.57 -24.19 8.96
C CYS A 18 1.53 -24.68 7.87
N PHE A 19 0.97 -25.19 6.77
CA PHE A 19 1.67 -25.26 5.50
C PHE A 19 1.79 -23.84 4.96
N LEU A 20 3.04 -23.44 4.73
CA LEU A 20 3.42 -22.20 4.07
C LEU A 20 2.60 -22.06 2.78
N SER A 21 1.58 -21.21 2.82
CA SER A 21 0.61 -21.06 1.75
C SER A 21 1.23 -20.21 0.64
N SER A 22 1.96 -20.85 -0.27
CA SER A 22 2.02 -20.35 -1.65
C SER A 22 0.62 -20.58 -2.22
N CYS A 23 -0.25 -19.56 -2.15
CA CYS A 23 -1.55 -19.64 -2.81
C CYS A 23 -1.31 -19.76 -4.32
N THR A 24 -1.53 -20.95 -4.88
CA THR A 24 -1.46 -21.18 -6.32
C THR A 24 -2.38 -20.18 -7.05
N PRO A 25 -1.90 -19.48 -8.09
CA PRO A 25 -2.75 -18.63 -8.91
C PRO A 25 -3.96 -19.41 -9.42
N THR A 26 -5.12 -18.78 -9.38
CA THR A 26 -6.34 -19.29 -10.02
C THR A 26 -6.94 -18.19 -10.86
N THR A 27 -7.57 -18.54 -11.99
CA THR A 27 -8.23 -17.58 -12.88
C THR A 27 -9.19 -16.67 -12.11
N GLU A 28 -9.95 -17.21 -11.14
CA GLU A 28 -10.86 -16.43 -10.30
C GLU A 28 -10.15 -15.40 -9.43
N ASN A 29 -9.05 -15.78 -8.77
CA ASN A 29 -8.30 -14.85 -7.91
C ASN A 29 -7.61 -13.76 -8.73
N GLU A 30 -7.06 -14.12 -9.88
CA GLU A 30 -6.39 -13.16 -10.75
C GLU A 30 -7.38 -12.18 -11.41
N LEU A 31 -8.60 -12.61 -11.73
CA LEU A 31 -9.69 -11.73 -12.17
C LEU A 31 -10.03 -10.68 -11.09
N LYS A 32 -10.14 -11.09 -9.83
CA LYS A 32 -10.41 -10.16 -8.72
C LYS A 32 -9.29 -9.13 -8.56
N LYS A 33 -8.02 -9.57 -8.65
CA LYS A 33 -6.85 -8.67 -8.62
C LYS A 33 -6.87 -7.69 -9.80
N TRP A 34 -7.22 -8.16 -11.00
CA TRP A 34 -7.32 -7.31 -12.18
C TRP A 34 -8.34 -6.18 -11.99
N GLU A 35 -9.53 -6.47 -11.46
CA GLU A 35 -10.54 -5.45 -11.16
C GLU A 35 -10.04 -4.41 -10.15
N VAL A 36 -9.34 -4.85 -9.09
CA VAL A 36 -8.70 -3.94 -8.13
C VAL A 36 -7.64 -3.09 -8.81
N ASN A 37 -6.78 -3.69 -9.62
CA ASN A 37 -5.68 -3.02 -10.31
C ASN A 37 -6.16 -1.95 -11.31
N LYS A 38 -7.28 -2.19 -12.00
CA LYS A 38 -7.93 -1.16 -12.83
C LYS A 38 -8.35 0.07 -12.02
N ASN A 39 -8.94 -0.15 -10.85
CA ASN A 39 -9.34 0.95 -9.97
C ASN A 39 -8.10 1.69 -9.45
N THR A 40 -7.06 0.96 -9.06
CA THR A 40 -5.78 1.54 -8.64
C THR A 40 -5.22 2.48 -9.72
N ILE A 41 -5.18 2.08 -10.99
CA ILE A 41 -4.68 2.97 -12.07
C ILE A 41 -5.53 4.23 -12.18
N ASN A 42 -6.85 4.11 -12.12
CA ASN A 42 -7.73 5.28 -12.18
C ASN A 42 -7.49 6.24 -11.02
N GLU A 43 -7.35 5.71 -9.80
CA GLU A 43 -7.00 6.50 -8.62
C GLU A 43 -5.64 7.18 -8.77
N LEU A 44 -4.63 6.47 -9.26
CA LEU A 44 -3.30 7.03 -9.49
C LEU A 44 -3.29 8.12 -10.57
N LYS A 45 -4.05 7.95 -11.66
CA LYS A 45 -4.20 8.98 -12.70
C LYS A 45 -4.82 10.27 -12.16
N VAL A 46 -5.79 10.15 -11.26
CA VAL A 46 -6.45 11.30 -10.61
C VAL A 46 -5.52 11.95 -9.58
N GLY A 47 -4.83 11.14 -8.77
CA GLY A 47 -3.91 11.63 -7.73
C GLY A 47 -2.63 12.24 -8.28
N TYR A 48 -2.16 11.76 -9.44
CA TYR A 48 -0.89 12.14 -10.06
C TYR A 48 -1.06 12.49 -11.55
N PRO A 49 -1.68 13.64 -11.88
CA PRO A 49 -2.02 13.98 -13.27
C PRO A 49 -0.82 14.03 -14.21
N THR A 50 0.37 14.39 -13.71
CA THR A 50 1.63 14.42 -14.47
C THR A 50 2.10 13.03 -14.91
N PHE A 51 1.69 11.98 -14.21
CA PHE A 51 1.96 10.57 -14.54
C PHE A 51 0.88 9.96 -15.43
N SER A 52 -0.27 10.63 -15.59
CA SER A 52 -1.48 10.02 -16.18
C SER A 52 -1.26 9.48 -17.59
N SER A 53 -0.48 10.16 -18.43
CA SER A 53 -0.24 9.69 -19.80
C SER A 53 0.61 8.42 -19.83
N LEU A 54 1.58 8.30 -18.92
CA LEU A 54 2.45 7.12 -18.83
C LEU A 54 1.68 5.94 -18.23
N LEU A 55 0.93 6.19 -17.14
CA LEU A 55 0.03 5.22 -16.52
C LEU A 55 -0.97 4.65 -17.54
N GLU A 56 -1.57 5.50 -18.37
CA GLU A 56 -2.49 5.06 -19.42
C GLU A 56 -1.81 4.15 -20.44
N SER A 57 -0.66 4.60 -20.98
CA SER A 57 0.11 3.82 -21.95
C SER A 57 0.51 2.44 -21.41
N ASP A 58 0.96 2.37 -20.15
CA ASP A 58 1.36 1.11 -19.54
C ASP A 58 0.16 0.22 -19.23
N PHE A 59 -0.96 0.81 -18.79
CA PHE A 59 -2.19 0.09 -18.55
C PHE A 59 -2.78 -0.51 -19.84
N GLU A 60 -2.76 0.22 -20.96
CA GLU A 60 -3.18 -0.30 -22.27
C GLU A 60 -2.34 -1.52 -22.70
N LYS A 61 -1.01 -1.48 -22.49
CA LYS A 61 -0.13 -2.63 -22.75
C LYS A 61 -0.48 -3.82 -21.87
N MET A 62 -0.76 -3.59 -20.59
CA MET A 62 -1.17 -4.65 -19.66
C MET A 62 -2.53 -5.22 -20.05
N GLN A 63 -3.47 -4.38 -20.48
CA GLN A 63 -4.79 -4.80 -20.94
C GLN A 63 -4.69 -5.66 -22.21
N ALA A 64 -3.85 -5.29 -23.17
CA ALA A 64 -3.63 -6.11 -24.37
C ALA A 64 -3.11 -7.52 -24.00
N LYS A 65 -2.13 -7.60 -23.08
CA LYS A 65 -1.62 -8.88 -22.57
C LYS A 65 -2.69 -9.67 -21.81
N TRP A 66 -3.54 -8.97 -21.06
CA TRP A 66 -4.65 -9.59 -20.35
C TRP A 66 -5.66 -10.22 -21.33
N GLU A 67 -6.01 -9.51 -22.40
CA GLU A 67 -6.89 -10.05 -23.43
C GLU A 67 -6.27 -11.24 -24.18
N GLU A 68 -4.95 -11.28 -24.33
CA GLU A 68 -4.23 -12.44 -24.87
C GLU A 68 -4.27 -13.63 -23.91
N SER A 69 -4.04 -13.42 -22.61
CA SER A 69 -4.07 -14.50 -21.61
C SER A 69 -5.46 -15.14 -21.51
N GLN A 70 -6.53 -14.37 -21.73
CA GLN A 70 -7.90 -14.89 -21.75
C GLN A 70 -8.15 -15.94 -22.84
N LYS A 71 -7.37 -15.94 -23.92
CA LYS A 71 -7.48 -16.87 -25.06
C LYS A 71 -6.80 -18.22 -24.80
N ILE A 72 -6.08 -18.36 -23.69
CA ILE A 72 -5.39 -19.60 -23.31
C ILE A 72 -6.42 -20.61 -22.80
N THR A 73 -6.46 -21.81 -23.40
CA THR A 73 -7.40 -22.88 -23.02
C THR A 73 -6.95 -23.64 -21.77
N ASP A 74 -5.64 -23.75 -21.55
CA ASP A 74 -5.07 -24.40 -20.36
C ASP A 74 -5.24 -23.47 -19.15
N GLU A 75 -6.07 -23.87 -18.18
CA GLU A 75 -6.43 -23.03 -17.03
C GLU A 75 -5.25 -22.71 -16.11
N GLU A 76 -4.30 -23.64 -15.92
CA GLU A 76 -3.13 -23.40 -15.08
C GLU A 76 -2.21 -22.37 -15.75
N LYS A 77 -1.93 -22.56 -17.05
CA LYS A 77 -1.14 -21.61 -17.83
C LYS A 77 -1.82 -20.24 -17.94
N LYS A 78 -3.15 -20.22 -18.10
CA LYS A 78 -3.94 -18.98 -18.11
C LYS A 78 -3.80 -18.22 -16.80
N ALA A 79 -3.97 -18.89 -15.67
CA ALA A 79 -3.83 -18.28 -14.35
C ALA A 79 -2.42 -17.75 -14.10
N GLU A 80 -1.38 -18.46 -14.57
CA GLU A 80 0.01 -18.01 -14.46
C GLU A 80 0.28 -16.74 -15.29
N GLU A 81 -0.16 -16.68 -16.54
CA GLU A 81 -0.01 -15.47 -17.38
C GLU A 81 -0.77 -14.27 -16.78
N MET A 82 -1.98 -14.49 -16.26
CA MET A 82 -2.72 -13.46 -15.53
C MET A 82 -1.98 -12.98 -14.29
N ASN A 83 -1.36 -13.89 -13.54
CA ASN A 83 -0.57 -13.55 -12.36
C ASN A 83 0.62 -12.68 -12.73
N GLN A 84 1.35 -13.04 -13.79
CA GLN A 84 2.48 -12.25 -14.27
C GLN A 84 2.08 -10.84 -14.66
N ILE A 85 0.93 -10.67 -15.32
CA ILE A 85 0.38 -9.36 -15.67
C ILE A 85 0.01 -8.57 -14.40
N ASN A 86 -0.68 -9.20 -13.44
CA ASN A 86 -1.04 -8.55 -12.18
C ASN A 86 0.18 -8.13 -11.36
N ASN A 87 1.29 -8.88 -11.42
CA ASN A 87 2.52 -8.53 -10.72
C ASN A 87 3.18 -7.24 -11.25
N LEU A 88 2.87 -6.81 -12.49
CA LEU A 88 3.39 -5.56 -13.04
C LEU A 88 2.92 -4.33 -12.24
N PHE A 89 1.71 -4.37 -11.66
CA PHE A 89 1.17 -3.28 -10.82
C PHE A 89 1.89 -3.15 -9.48
N TYR A 90 2.52 -4.23 -9.01
CA TYR A 90 3.22 -4.29 -7.74
C TYR A 90 4.74 -4.19 -7.92
N SER A 91 5.18 -3.48 -8.96
CA SER A 91 6.57 -3.21 -9.24
C SER A 91 6.77 -1.81 -9.82
N GLY A 92 8.00 -1.29 -9.72
CA GLY A 92 8.40 -0.01 -10.32
C GLY A 92 7.58 1.19 -9.82
N TYR A 93 7.48 2.22 -10.66
CA TYR A 93 6.87 3.49 -10.28
C TYR A 93 5.38 3.39 -9.89
N ILE A 94 4.63 2.42 -10.43
CA ILE A 94 3.21 2.22 -10.10
C ILE A 94 3.05 1.82 -8.62
N GLN A 95 3.85 0.86 -8.17
CA GLN A 95 3.88 0.44 -6.78
C GLN A 95 4.34 1.58 -5.87
N ASP A 96 5.31 2.37 -6.32
CA ASP A 96 5.84 3.47 -5.56
C ASP A 96 4.81 4.59 -5.39
N LEU A 97 4.08 4.97 -6.44
CA LEU A 97 2.96 5.91 -6.34
C LEU A 97 1.84 5.41 -5.42
N PHE A 98 1.51 4.12 -5.48
CA PHE A 98 0.57 3.53 -4.53
C PHE A 98 1.09 3.62 -3.08
N SER A 99 2.38 3.38 -2.89
CA SER A 99 3.04 3.50 -1.58
C SER A 99 3.09 4.95 -1.09
N VAL A 100 3.19 5.94 -1.98
CA VAL A 100 3.10 7.35 -1.61
C VAL A 100 1.73 7.67 -1.00
N ASN A 101 0.63 7.19 -1.60
CA ASN A 101 -0.73 7.40 -1.05
C ASN A 101 -0.85 6.88 0.39
N SER A 102 -0.46 5.62 0.62
CA SER A 102 -0.56 5.01 1.95
C SER A 102 0.35 5.69 2.98
N ARG A 103 1.52 6.19 2.56
CA ARG A 103 2.43 6.93 3.44
C ARG A 103 1.93 8.30 3.82
N LEU A 104 1.28 9.01 2.89
CA LEU A 104 0.64 10.30 3.20
C LEU A 104 -0.45 10.11 4.26
N GLU A 105 -1.26 9.04 4.14
CA GLU A 105 -2.25 8.68 5.15
C GLU A 105 -1.60 8.33 6.49
N GLU A 106 -0.54 7.51 6.50
CA GLU A 106 0.20 7.16 7.71
C GLU A 106 0.77 8.41 8.43
N ILE A 107 1.27 9.40 7.68
CA ILE A 107 1.76 10.65 8.25
C ILE A 107 0.63 11.41 8.95
N GLU A 108 -0.56 11.51 8.34
CA GLU A 108 -1.72 12.13 8.98
C GLU A 108 -2.13 11.40 10.26
N GLU A 109 -2.18 10.07 10.24
CA GLU A 109 -2.47 9.26 11.43
C GLU A 109 -1.44 9.50 12.55
N GLN A 110 -0.16 9.58 12.21
CA GLN A 110 0.91 9.84 13.18
C GLN A 110 0.83 11.23 13.78
N LYS A 111 0.52 12.26 12.98
CA LYS A 111 0.25 13.62 13.49
C LYS A 111 -0.92 13.63 14.46
N GLN A 112 -2.05 13.00 14.11
CA GLN A 112 -3.21 12.88 15.01
C GLN A 112 -2.83 12.18 16.32
N LYS A 113 -2.04 11.10 16.24
CA LYS A 113 -1.55 10.37 17.41
C LYS A 113 -0.66 11.24 18.29
N ILE A 114 0.25 12.03 17.73
CA ILE A 114 1.10 12.97 18.47
C ILE A 114 0.25 14.02 19.20
N ASN A 115 -0.75 14.58 18.52
CA ASN A 115 -1.68 15.54 19.11
C ASN A 115 -2.46 14.95 20.29
N GLY A 116 -2.84 13.67 20.21
CA GLY A 116 -3.53 12.96 21.29
C GLY A 116 -2.66 12.54 22.49
N LEU A 117 -1.33 12.67 22.43
CA LEU A 117 -0.46 12.28 23.54
C LEU A 117 -0.49 13.33 24.66
N LYS A 118 -0.45 12.91 25.93
CA LYS A 118 -0.20 13.83 27.05
C LYS A 118 1.30 14.09 27.17
N MET A 119 1.69 15.36 27.09
CA MET A 119 3.09 15.80 27.10
C MET A 119 3.28 16.97 28.07
N THR A 120 4.52 17.19 28.51
CA THR A 120 4.93 18.46 29.15
C THR A 120 5.03 19.55 28.09
N ASP A 121 4.93 20.82 28.46
CA ASP A 121 4.96 21.95 27.51
C ASP A 121 6.20 21.92 26.59
N SER A 122 7.41 21.74 27.14
CA SER A 122 8.64 21.62 26.35
C SER A 122 8.66 20.42 25.39
N LYS A 123 7.93 19.33 25.69
CA LYS A 123 7.79 18.19 24.77
C LYS A 123 6.73 18.45 23.72
N ARG A 124 5.69 19.21 24.06
CA ARG A 124 4.66 19.63 23.12
C ARG A 124 5.25 20.56 22.06
N GLU A 125 5.99 21.59 22.49
CA GLU A 125 6.67 22.54 21.59
C GLU A 125 7.52 21.81 20.54
N ARG A 126 8.40 20.89 20.97
CA ARG A 126 9.20 20.07 20.04
C ARG A 126 8.37 19.17 19.13
N ALA A 127 7.26 18.64 19.63
CA ALA A 127 6.38 17.81 18.83
C ALA A 127 5.67 18.63 17.75
N ASP A 128 5.32 19.87 18.06
CA ASP A 128 4.68 20.78 17.13
C ASP A 128 5.68 21.26 16.05
N GLU A 129 6.94 21.53 16.43
CA GLU A 129 8.05 21.80 15.48
C GLU A 129 8.25 20.64 14.48
N GLU A 130 8.29 19.40 14.96
CA GLU A 130 8.44 18.20 14.11
C GLU A 130 7.22 17.97 13.20
N ILE A 131 6.02 18.33 13.65
CA ILE A 131 4.81 18.29 12.82
C ILE A 131 4.88 19.37 11.71
N GLU A 132 5.37 20.56 12.03
CA GLU A 132 5.56 21.64 11.06
C GLU A 132 6.57 21.24 9.98
N GLU A 133 7.74 20.71 10.38
CA GLU A 133 8.75 20.19 9.47
C GLU A 133 8.21 19.07 8.59
N ALA A 134 7.42 18.15 9.16
CA ALA A 134 6.76 17.09 8.40
C ALA A 134 5.81 17.65 7.32
N ASN A 135 5.04 18.71 7.64
CA ASN A 135 4.14 19.34 6.68
C ASN A 135 4.90 20.03 5.54
N GLU A 136 6.00 20.72 5.86
CA GLU A 136 6.87 21.35 4.87
C GLU A 136 7.42 20.29 3.89
N LYS A 137 8.00 19.21 4.42
CA LYS A 137 8.55 18.11 3.61
C LYS A 137 7.48 17.40 2.78
N VAL A 138 6.28 17.18 3.31
CA VAL A 138 5.14 16.67 2.52
C VAL A 138 4.80 17.63 1.38
N GLY A 139 4.87 18.94 1.61
CA GLY A 139 4.71 19.96 0.56
C GLY A 139 5.77 19.82 -0.54
N MET A 140 7.03 19.62 -0.17
CA MET A 140 8.14 19.40 -1.12
C MET A 140 7.93 18.11 -1.94
N VAL A 141 7.50 17.01 -1.30
CA VAL A 141 7.16 15.76 -1.99
C VAL A 141 6.02 15.95 -2.99
N LYS A 142 4.97 16.70 -2.64
CA LYS A 142 3.87 17.01 -3.57
C LYS A 142 4.36 17.84 -4.77
N GLN A 143 5.29 18.76 -4.54
CA GLN A 143 5.91 19.53 -5.61
C GLN A 143 6.77 18.64 -6.53
N LEU A 144 7.56 17.73 -5.95
CA LEU A 144 8.33 16.72 -6.68
C LEU A 144 7.43 15.86 -7.59
N LEU A 145 6.33 15.35 -7.06
CA LEU A 145 5.35 14.55 -7.82
C LEU A 145 4.59 15.36 -8.89
N SER A 146 4.61 16.69 -8.79
CA SER A 146 4.01 17.60 -9.78
C SER A 146 4.97 18.00 -10.89
N GLN A 147 6.21 17.49 -10.88
CA GLN A 147 7.17 17.72 -11.96
C GLN A 147 6.72 17.02 -13.24
N LYS A 148 7.20 17.54 -14.37
CA LYS A 148 6.88 16.97 -15.68
C LYS A 148 7.57 15.62 -15.86
N ILE A 149 6.79 14.59 -16.13
CA ILE A 149 7.27 13.24 -16.44
C ILE A 149 7.42 13.11 -17.96
N ASN A 150 8.65 12.87 -18.43
CA ASN A 150 8.92 12.73 -19.87
C ASN A 150 9.01 11.26 -20.30
N ASP A 151 9.40 10.36 -19.41
CA ASP A 151 9.61 8.95 -19.68
C ASP A 151 9.48 8.12 -18.39
N GLN A 152 9.61 6.80 -18.55
CA GLN A 152 9.49 5.84 -17.45
C GLN A 152 10.66 5.91 -16.47
N ALA A 153 11.86 6.34 -16.90
CA ALA A 153 13.00 6.48 -16.00
C ALA A 153 12.77 7.64 -15.03
N ALA A 154 12.37 8.80 -15.55
CA ALA A 154 11.99 9.96 -14.74
C ALA A 154 10.80 9.63 -13.80
N ALA A 155 9.80 8.89 -14.27
CA ALA A 155 8.69 8.45 -13.44
C ALA A 155 9.16 7.60 -12.25
N THR A 156 10.08 6.67 -12.51
CA THR A 156 10.63 5.77 -11.49
C THR A 156 11.45 6.55 -10.46
N GLU A 157 12.36 7.40 -10.91
CA GLU A 157 13.19 8.24 -10.04
C GLU A 157 12.34 9.12 -9.12
N ILE A 158 11.38 9.86 -9.70
CA ILE A 158 10.53 10.79 -8.95
C ILE A 158 9.63 10.05 -7.94
N ALA A 159 9.04 8.92 -8.34
CA ALA A 159 8.18 8.14 -7.43
C ALA A 159 8.99 7.49 -6.30
N GLU A 160 10.19 6.99 -6.59
CA GLU A 160 11.08 6.38 -5.60
C GLU A 160 11.60 7.42 -4.59
N GLU A 161 12.04 8.58 -5.07
CA GLU A 161 12.48 9.70 -4.23
C GLU A 161 11.35 10.18 -3.32
N ALA A 162 10.16 10.43 -3.88
CA ALA A 162 8.97 10.79 -3.12
C ALA A 162 8.65 9.77 -2.01
N LYS A 163 8.68 8.48 -2.33
CA LYS A 163 8.48 7.39 -1.36
C LYS A 163 9.54 7.42 -0.25
N SER A 164 10.81 7.61 -0.62
CA SER A 164 11.94 7.66 0.33
C SER A 164 11.80 8.82 1.31
N GLU A 165 11.48 10.01 0.83
CA GLU A 165 11.26 11.20 1.67
C GLU A 165 10.11 10.98 2.67
N LEU A 166 8.99 10.41 2.23
CA LEU A 166 7.88 10.10 3.13
C LEU A 166 8.25 9.05 4.19
N ILE A 167 9.08 8.05 3.86
CA ILE A 167 9.63 7.10 4.85
C ILE A 167 10.42 7.83 5.92
N ALA A 168 11.25 8.80 5.54
CA ALA A 168 12.05 9.57 6.47
C ALA A 168 11.17 10.41 7.43
N ILE A 169 10.12 11.04 6.91
CA ILE A 169 9.13 11.79 7.72
C ILE A 169 8.45 10.87 8.74
N ILE A 170 7.96 9.70 8.28
CA ILE A 170 7.35 8.67 9.13
C ILE A 170 8.31 8.23 10.26
N ALA A 171 9.60 8.09 9.97
CA ALA A 171 10.60 7.71 10.96
C ALA A 171 10.80 8.80 12.03
N ALA A 172 10.81 10.08 11.62
CA ALA A 172 10.92 11.22 12.53
C ALA A 172 9.71 11.33 13.47
N LEU A 173 8.49 11.32 12.94
CA LEU A 173 7.25 11.36 13.72
C LEU A 173 7.13 10.15 14.68
N ASN A 174 7.54 8.95 14.24
CA ASN A 174 7.61 7.79 15.12
C ASN A 174 8.58 7.98 16.29
N THR A 175 9.67 8.73 16.09
CA THR A 175 10.62 9.06 17.15
C THR A 175 9.99 9.98 18.21
N VAL A 176 9.22 10.98 17.78
CA VAL A 176 8.42 11.84 18.67
C VAL A 176 7.42 11.01 19.51
N ILE A 177 6.69 10.10 18.87
CA ILE A 177 5.74 9.21 19.55
C ILE A 177 6.44 8.35 20.60
N LYS A 178 7.59 7.73 20.26
CA LYS A 178 8.34 6.85 21.16
C LYS A 178 8.91 7.61 22.36
N THR A 179 9.51 8.78 22.15
CA THR A 179 10.13 9.59 23.21
C THR A 179 9.09 10.23 24.16
N SER A 180 7.89 10.49 23.64
CA SER A 180 6.77 11.01 24.42
C SER A 180 6.11 9.94 25.30
N LYS A 181 6.05 8.68 24.85
CA LYS A 181 5.49 7.55 25.62
C LYS A 181 6.39 7.01 26.75
N LYS A 182 7.70 7.25 26.70
CA LYS A 182 8.61 6.84 27.80
C LYS A 182 8.29 7.65 29.07
N LYS A 183 7.46 7.10 29.95
CA LYS A 183 7.29 7.55 31.34
C LYS A 183 8.67 7.66 31.99
N LYS A 184 8.94 8.74 32.74
CA LYS A 184 9.98 8.71 33.77
C LYS A 184 9.64 7.53 34.69
N LYS A 185 10.38 6.42 34.58
CA LYS A 185 10.53 5.48 35.69
C LYS A 185 11.21 6.30 36.78
N LYS A 186 10.41 6.80 37.72
CA LYS A 186 10.91 7.26 39.01
C LYS A 186 11.08 6.02 39.88
#